data_AF-A0A841BI21-F1
#
_entry.id   AF-A0A841BI21-F1
#
_cell.length_a   1.000
_cell.length_b   1.000
_cell.length_c   1.000
_cell.angle_alpha   90.00
_cell.angle_beta   90.00
_cell.angle_gamma   90.00
#
_symmetry.space_group_name_H-M   'P 1'
#
loop_
_entity.id
_entity.type
_entity.pdbx_description
1 polymer ?
#
loop_
_entity_poly.entity_id
_entity_poly.type
_entity_poly.pdbx_seq_one_letter_code
_entity_poly.pdbx_strand_id
1 'polypeptide(L)'
;MADTMTGWPGEPGFDEITATRQWLGKRGIEVGEPSRLLSARVGARLSRRSPGRFRWLAGAAALSILLAVAYGSVGVHGDGIVLGLVCASMEVALWLSYRHRERALGPLPVMDRRSGRPSAFAILGGWYVASFVITFGGGAALAAAIHLTTPAKAYAQGLIAMLGWAALCCAVILIGTLRRPVYAEDTASAAVDTELRVLDSQAAVPGFYAVIILYDRIVGDRVPGEFTGWLIAYAVLAFGTTVIGVWRHHRRPALPPGDYGTPIRPVLDRSF
;
A
#
# COMPACT_ATOMS: atom_id res chain seq x y z
N MET A 1 -30.64 -19.18 -1.50
CA MET A 1 -29.55 -20.15 -1.26
C MET A 1 -28.38 -19.72 -2.12
N ALA A 2 -27.45 -18.97 -1.53
CA ALA A 2 -26.26 -18.48 -2.22
C ALA A 2 -25.22 -19.59 -2.17
N ASP A 3 -24.99 -20.23 -3.32
CA ASP A 3 -23.96 -21.23 -3.48
C ASP A 3 -22.61 -20.54 -3.25
N THR A 4 -22.05 -20.73 -2.07
CA THR A 4 -20.68 -20.33 -1.74
C THR A 4 -19.76 -21.24 -2.54
N MET A 5 -19.56 -20.93 -3.82
CA MET A 5 -18.40 -21.35 -4.58
C MET A 5 -17.17 -20.66 -3.98
N THR A 6 -16.77 -21.12 -2.80
CA THR A 6 -15.41 -20.92 -2.29
C THR A 6 -14.51 -21.67 -3.27
N GLY A 7 -13.96 -20.93 -4.24
CA GLY A 7 -13.00 -21.48 -5.19
C GLY A 7 -11.93 -22.30 -4.47
N TRP A 8 -11.53 -23.41 -5.09
CA TRP A 8 -10.54 -24.32 -4.54
C TRP A 8 -9.30 -23.56 -4.03
N PRO A 9 -8.58 -24.06 -3.01
CA PRO A 9 -7.31 -23.48 -2.56
C PRO A 9 -6.28 -23.52 -3.72
N GLY A 10 -6.32 -22.50 -4.59
CA GLY A 10 -5.61 -22.47 -5.86
C GLY A 10 -6.35 -21.75 -7.00
N GLU A 11 -7.65 -21.50 -6.88
CA GLU A 11 -8.45 -20.82 -7.91
C GLU A 11 -8.89 -19.41 -7.47
N PRO A 12 -8.99 -18.45 -8.41
CA PRO A 12 -9.54 -17.13 -8.12
C PRO A 12 -11.02 -17.22 -7.76
N GLY A 13 -11.44 -16.56 -6.68
CA GLY A 13 -12.85 -16.47 -6.33
C GLY A 13 -13.63 -15.51 -7.23
N PHE A 14 -14.96 -15.58 -7.21
CA PHE A 14 -15.84 -14.69 -7.99
C PHE A 14 -15.57 -13.19 -7.72
N ASP A 15 -15.33 -12.82 -6.46
CA ASP A 15 -14.98 -11.44 -6.07
C ASP A 15 -13.63 -11.00 -6.68
N GLU A 16 -12.66 -11.91 -6.75
CA GLU A 16 -11.32 -11.67 -7.32
C GLU A 16 -11.41 -11.46 -8.84
N ILE A 17 -12.21 -12.29 -9.53
CA ILE A 17 -12.50 -12.17 -10.96
C ILE A 17 -13.22 -10.85 -11.27
N THR A 18 -14.26 -10.53 -10.50
CA THR A 18 -15.06 -9.30 -10.70
C THR A 18 -14.22 -8.04 -10.47
N ALA A 19 -13.43 -8.00 -9.39
CA ALA A 19 -12.54 -6.89 -9.12
C ALA A 19 -11.48 -6.70 -10.22
N THR A 20 -10.97 -7.81 -10.77
CA THR A 20 -10.00 -7.79 -11.88
C THR A 20 -10.62 -7.26 -13.16
N ARG A 21 -11.83 -7.71 -13.52
CA ARG A 21 -12.57 -7.20 -14.69
C ARG A 21 -12.83 -5.69 -14.57
N GLN A 22 -13.26 -5.22 -13.40
CA GLN A 22 -13.48 -3.79 -13.16
C GLN A 22 -12.19 -2.97 -13.26
N TRP A 23 -11.07 -3.52 -12.77
CA TRP A 23 -9.76 -2.86 -12.84
C TRP A 23 -9.24 -2.75 -14.28
N LEU A 24 -9.43 -3.80 -15.09
CA LEU A 24 -9.12 -3.80 -16.53
C LEU A 24 -10.01 -2.83 -17.30
N GLY A 25 -11.32 -2.82 -17.03
CA GLY A 25 -12.28 -1.92 -17.68
C GLY A 25 -11.96 -0.44 -17.43
N LYS A 26 -11.52 -0.08 -16.21
CA LYS A 26 -11.04 1.29 -15.90
C LYS A 26 -9.79 1.70 -16.69
N ARG A 27 -9.10 0.75 -17.32
CA ARG A 27 -7.91 0.95 -18.15
C ARG A 27 -8.19 0.73 -19.64
N GLY A 28 -9.47 0.64 -20.03
CA GLY A 28 -9.89 0.49 -21.42
C GLY A 28 -9.79 -0.93 -21.97
N ILE A 29 -9.62 -1.94 -21.12
CA ILE A 29 -9.59 -3.35 -21.53
C ILE A 29 -10.88 -4.03 -21.11
N GLU A 30 -11.64 -4.48 -22.09
CA GLU A 30 -12.86 -5.25 -21.88
C GLU A 30 -12.59 -6.74 -22.07
N VAL A 31 -12.80 -7.53 -21.01
CA VAL A 31 -12.65 -8.99 -21.04
C VAL A 31 -13.90 -9.66 -20.47
N GLY A 32 -14.30 -10.74 -21.12
CA GLY A 32 -15.30 -11.68 -20.63
C GLY A 32 -14.76 -12.34 -19.36
N GLU A 33 -13.69 -13.12 -19.46
CA GLU A 33 -13.06 -13.74 -18.28
C GLU A 33 -11.58 -13.36 -18.23
N PRO A 34 -11.12 -12.60 -17.22
CA PRO A 34 -9.71 -12.27 -17.08
C PRO A 34 -8.88 -13.53 -16.87
N SER A 35 -7.66 -13.55 -17.40
CA SER A 35 -6.78 -14.72 -17.25
C SER A 35 -6.62 -15.12 -15.78
N ARG A 36 -6.43 -16.42 -15.51
CA ARG A 36 -6.30 -16.95 -14.15
C ARG A 36 -5.19 -16.23 -13.37
N LEU A 37 -4.06 -15.98 -14.02
CA LEU A 37 -2.92 -15.25 -13.46
C LEU A 37 -3.28 -13.80 -13.09
N LEU A 38 -4.04 -13.11 -13.93
CA LEU A 38 -4.47 -11.74 -13.65
C LEU A 38 -5.49 -11.69 -12.52
N SER A 39 -6.51 -12.55 -12.58
CA SER A 39 -7.56 -12.68 -11.56
C SER A 39 -6.96 -12.97 -10.18
N ALA A 40 -5.98 -13.87 -10.13
CA ALA A 40 -5.19 -14.19 -8.95
C ALA A 40 -4.48 -12.98 -8.34
N ARG A 41 -3.77 -12.21 -9.16
CA ARG A 41 -2.86 -11.16 -8.67
C ARG A 41 -3.56 -9.84 -8.41
N VAL A 42 -4.42 -9.42 -9.32
CA VAL A 42 -5.21 -8.19 -9.21
C VAL A 42 -6.33 -8.39 -8.18
N GLY A 43 -7.05 -9.52 -8.27
CA GLY A 43 -8.16 -9.83 -7.39
C GLY A 43 -7.75 -9.97 -5.93
N ALA A 44 -6.61 -10.59 -5.60
CA ALA A 44 -6.15 -10.67 -4.21
C ALA A 44 -5.92 -9.30 -3.56
N ARG A 45 -5.56 -8.28 -4.35
CA ARG A 45 -5.30 -6.91 -3.89
C ARG A 45 -6.59 -6.09 -3.78
N LEU A 46 -7.47 -6.20 -4.77
CA LEU A 46 -8.66 -5.35 -4.91
C LEU A 46 -9.94 -5.96 -4.34
N SER A 47 -9.97 -7.27 -4.10
CA SER A 47 -11.12 -7.92 -3.47
C SER A 47 -11.27 -7.47 -2.01
N ARG A 48 -12.52 -7.24 -1.61
CA ARG A 48 -12.87 -6.92 -0.22
C ARG A 48 -12.67 -8.13 0.69
N ARG A 49 -12.89 -9.33 0.16
CA ARG A 49 -12.83 -10.61 0.88
C ARG A 49 -11.67 -11.47 0.37
N SER A 50 -10.49 -11.26 0.96
CA SER A 50 -9.33 -12.14 0.73
C SER A 50 -9.21 -13.16 1.87
N PRO A 51 -9.17 -14.48 1.59
CA PRO A 51 -9.01 -15.50 2.61
C PRO A 51 -7.77 -15.26 3.48
N GLY A 52 -7.92 -15.32 4.80
CA GLY A 52 -6.81 -15.13 5.74
C GLY A 52 -6.44 -13.68 6.06
N ARG A 53 -7.04 -12.67 5.40
CA ARG A 53 -6.81 -11.25 5.71
C ARG A 53 -7.05 -10.90 7.18
N PHE A 54 -8.10 -11.46 7.78
CA PHE A 54 -8.41 -11.25 9.20
C PHE A 54 -7.28 -11.70 10.14
N ARG A 55 -6.63 -12.83 9.85
CA ARG A 55 -5.51 -13.34 10.69
C ARG A 55 -4.32 -12.38 10.68
N TRP A 56 -4.00 -11.82 9.51
CA TRP A 56 -2.93 -10.82 9.38
C TRP A 56 -3.28 -9.53 10.11
N LEU A 57 -4.52 -9.04 9.97
CA LEU A 57 -4.98 -7.83 10.68
C LEU A 57 -5.00 -8.02 12.20
N ALA A 58 -5.46 -9.17 12.69
CA ALA A 58 -5.44 -9.50 14.11
C ALA A 58 -4.00 -9.56 14.66
N GLY A 59 -3.08 -10.17 13.92
CA GLY A 59 -1.66 -10.19 14.28
C GLY A 59 -1.04 -8.79 14.30
N ALA A 60 -1.39 -7.92 13.35
CA ALA A 60 -0.94 -6.53 13.32
C ALA A 60 -1.45 -5.73 14.52
N ALA A 61 -2.74 -5.87 14.85
CA ALA A 61 -3.33 -5.22 16.00
C ALA A 61 -2.66 -5.67 17.31
N ALA A 62 -2.43 -6.97 17.48
CA ALA A 62 -1.71 -7.50 18.63
C ALA A 62 -0.28 -6.96 18.72
N LEU A 63 0.46 -6.92 17.61
CA LEU A 63 1.81 -6.36 17.56
C LEU A 63 1.82 -4.87 17.91
N SER A 64 0.89 -4.08 17.38
CA SER A 64 0.81 -2.65 17.68
C SER A 64 0.45 -2.38 19.13
N ILE A 65 -0.39 -3.20 19.76
CA ILE A 65 -0.67 -3.11 21.21
C ILE A 65 0.60 -3.41 22.01
N LEU A 66 1.34 -4.46 21.67
CA LEU A 66 2.60 -4.80 22.35
C LEU A 66 3.64 -3.68 22.21
N LEU A 67 3.75 -3.08 21.02
CA LEU A 67 4.62 -1.93 20.79
C LEU A 67 4.17 -0.72 21.61
N ALA A 68 2.88 -0.41 21.64
CA ALA A 68 2.34 0.68 22.45
C ALA A 68 2.66 0.49 23.94
N VAL A 69 2.52 -0.73 24.47
CA VAL A 69 2.89 -1.06 25.86
C VAL A 69 4.40 -0.88 26.09
N ALA A 70 5.22 -1.36 25.15
CA ALA A 70 6.68 -1.24 25.24
C ALA A 70 7.16 0.22 25.16
N TYR A 71 6.52 1.06 24.34
CA TYR A 71 6.81 2.49 24.28
C TYR A 71 6.31 3.24 25.53
N GLY A 72 5.13 2.87 26.05
CA GLY A 72 4.60 3.42 27.28
C GLY A 72 5.54 3.19 28.48
N SER A 73 6.17 2.00 28.58
CA SER A 73 7.08 1.68 29.68
C SER A 73 8.37 2.53 29.70
N VAL A 74 8.76 3.11 28.56
CA VAL A 74 9.90 4.05 28.45
C VAL A 74 9.46 5.52 28.44
N GLY A 75 8.21 5.81 28.82
CA GLY A 75 7.72 7.17 28.97
C GLY A 75 7.17 7.80 27.69
N VAL A 76 7.11 7.07 26.56
CA VAL A 76 6.55 7.55 25.30
C VAL A 76 5.04 7.35 25.30
N HIS A 77 4.28 8.46 25.30
CA HIS A 77 2.82 8.47 25.36
C HIS A 77 2.26 9.47 24.34
N GLY A 78 1.11 9.14 23.75
CA GLY A 78 0.34 10.00 22.84
C GLY A 78 -0.59 9.15 21.98
N ASP A 79 -1.85 9.57 21.85
CA ASP A 79 -2.86 8.76 21.16
C ASP A 79 -2.59 8.66 19.65
N GLY A 80 -2.05 9.72 19.05
CA GLY A 80 -1.61 9.77 17.66
C GLY A 80 -0.38 8.90 17.39
N ILE A 81 0.52 8.74 18.37
CA ILE A 81 1.65 7.79 18.28
C ILE A 81 1.10 6.37 18.17
N VAL A 82 0.19 5.99 19.06
CA VAL A 82 -0.44 4.65 19.04
C VAL A 82 -1.20 4.43 17.75
N LEU A 83 -1.98 5.42 17.31
CA LEU A 83 -2.69 5.38 16.03
C LEU A 83 -1.74 5.16 14.85
N GLY A 84 -0.62 5.88 14.81
CA GLY A 84 0.41 5.72 13.78
C GLY A 84 1.03 4.32 13.75
N LEU A 85 1.34 3.76 14.93
CA LEU A 85 1.84 2.38 15.05
C LEU A 85 0.81 1.35 14.56
N VAL A 86 -0.46 1.55 14.87
CA VAL A 86 -1.56 0.67 14.42
C VAL A 86 -1.71 0.75 12.90
N CYS A 87 -1.81 1.96 12.34
CA CYS A 87 -1.94 2.16 10.90
C CYS A 87 -0.78 1.53 10.12
N ALA A 88 0.46 1.74 10.56
CA ALA A 88 1.65 1.19 9.90
C ALA A 88 1.70 -0.34 9.89
N SER A 89 1.39 -0.97 11.03
CA SER A 89 1.33 -2.43 11.10
C SER A 89 0.19 -2.98 10.25
N MET A 90 -0.96 -2.29 10.21
CA MET A 90 -2.10 -2.68 9.37
C MET A 90 -1.77 -2.61 7.88
N GLU A 91 -1.04 -1.59 7.42
CA GLU A 91 -0.58 -1.50 6.02
C GLU A 91 0.26 -2.72 5.62
N VAL A 92 1.25 -3.09 6.46
CA VAL A 92 2.09 -4.27 6.21
C VAL A 92 1.28 -5.55 6.25
N ALA A 93 0.34 -5.68 7.18
CA ALA A 93 -0.50 -6.87 7.27
C ALA A 93 -1.45 -7.03 6.08
N LEU A 94 -2.02 -5.93 5.58
CA LEU A 94 -2.76 -5.93 4.33
C LEU A 94 -1.86 -6.38 3.19
N TRP A 95 -0.64 -5.82 3.09
CA TRP A 95 0.37 -6.21 2.11
C TRP A 95 0.71 -7.71 2.16
N LEU A 96 1.02 -8.22 3.36
CA LEU A 96 1.34 -9.64 3.57
C LEU A 96 0.16 -10.56 3.27
N SER A 97 -1.08 -10.12 3.54
CA SER A 97 -2.27 -10.94 3.31
C SER A 97 -2.44 -11.31 1.83
N TYR A 98 -2.37 -10.34 0.92
CA TYR A 98 -2.50 -10.64 -0.50
C TYR A 98 -1.23 -11.27 -1.07
N ARG A 99 -0.05 -11.01 -0.50
CA ARG A 99 1.18 -11.74 -0.88
C ARG A 99 1.12 -13.20 -0.49
N HIS A 100 0.54 -13.51 0.66
CA HIS A 100 0.31 -14.89 1.09
C HIS A 100 -0.69 -15.59 0.16
N ARG A 101 -1.81 -14.91 -0.19
CA ARG A 101 -2.76 -15.40 -1.18
C ARG A 101 -2.10 -15.64 -2.55
N GLU A 102 -1.27 -14.72 -3.01
CA GLU A 102 -0.52 -14.85 -4.28
C GLU A 102 0.39 -16.09 -4.28
N ARG A 103 1.06 -16.40 -3.15
CA ARG A 103 1.90 -17.61 -3.01
C ARG A 103 1.08 -18.91 -2.95
N ALA A 104 -0.11 -18.86 -2.36
CA ALA A 104 -0.99 -20.03 -2.23
C ALA A 104 -1.55 -20.52 -3.58
N LEU A 105 -1.43 -19.71 -4.62
CA LEU A 105 -1.92 -20.03 -5.98
C LEU A 105 -0.92 -20.87 -6.81
N GLY A 106 0.23 -21.21 -6.23
CA GLY A 106 1.25 -22.05 -6.87
C GLY A 106 2.34 -21.26 -7.59
N PRO A 107 3.28 -21.96 -8.25
CA PRO A 107 4.40 -21.32 -8.94
C PRO A 107 3.88 -20.50 -10.13
N LEU A 108 4.11 -19.19 -10.08
CA LEU A 108 3.80 -18.30 -11.18
C LEU A 108 4.97 -18.29 -12.19
N PRO A 109 4.69 -18.21 -13.50
CA PRO A 109 5.73 -18.12 -14.52
C PRO A 109 6.60 -16.89 -14.29
N VAL A 110 7.92 -17.10 -14.25
CA VAL A 110 8.91 -16.06 -13.99
C VAL A 110 9.60 -15.71 -15.29
N MET A 111 9.52 -14.44 -15.69
CA MET A 111 10.26 -13.94 -16.85
C MET A 111 11.73 -13.75 -16.49
N ASP A 112 12.64 -14.02 -17.43
CA ASP A 112 14.08 -13.96 -17.19
C ASP A 112 14.52 -12.58 -16.65
N ARG A 113 15.46 -12.58 -15.70
CA ARG A 113 15.89 -11.38 -14.96
C ARG A 113 16.46 -10.29 -15.86
N ARG A 114 16.98 -10.65 -17.03
CA ARG A 114 17.62 -9.73 -17.97
C ARG A 114 16.64 -9.03 -18.92
N SER A 115 15.40 -9.52 -19.08
CA SER A 115 14.54 -9.12 -20.20
C SER A 115 13.44 -8.09 -19.88
N GLY A 116 13.35 -7.52 -18.69
CA GLY A 116 12.29 -6.52 -18.45
C GLY A 116 12.01 -6.06 -17.05
N ARG A 117 13.00 -6.01 -16.14
CA ARG A 117 12.76 -5.46 -14.80
C ARG A 117 12.66 -3.93 -14.87
N PRO A 118 11.52 -3.32 -14.52
CA PRO A 118 11.41 -1.87 -14.48
C PRO A 118 12.35 -1.29 -13.40
N SER A 119 12.91 -0.12 -13.67
CA SER A 119 13.76 0.56 -12.70
C SER A 119 12.94 0.95 -11.45
N ALA A 120 13.59 1.02 -10.28
CA ALA A 120 12.91 1.42 -9.06
C ALA A 120 12.25 2.81 -9.20
N PHE A 121 12.89 3.73 -9.93
CA PHE A 121 12.35 5.05 -10.20
C PHE A 121 11.13 5.02 -11.13
N ALA A 122 11.06 4.09 -12.09
CA ALA A 122 9.86 3.93 -12.93
C ALA A 122 8.64 3.43 -12.13
N ILE A 123 8.88 2.59 -11.11
CA ILE A 123 7.84 2.11 -10.20
C ILE A 123 7.40 3.22 -9.25
N LEU A 124 8.34 3.82 -8.51
CA LEU A 124 8.01 4.78 -7.46
C LEU A 124 7.62 6.15 -8.02
N GLY A 125 8.36 6.65 -9.00
CA GLY A 125 8.24 8.01 -9.52
C GLY A 125 8.76 9.06 -8.55
N GLY A 126 9.10 10.25 -9.08
CA GLY A 126 9.69 11.33 -8.30
C GLY A 126 8.80 11.84 -7.16
N TRP A 127 7.49 11.90 -7.36
CA TRP A 127 6.55 12.39 -6.33
C TRP A 127 6.45 11.47 -5.11
N TYR A 128 6.49 10.15 -5.32
CA TYR A 128 6.51 9.20 -4.22
C TYR A 128 7.79 9.34 -3.41
N VAL A 129 8.94 9.41 -4.09
CA VAL A 129 10.24 9.59 -3.43
C VAL A 129 10.29 10.91 -2.66
N ALA A 130 9.80 12.00 -3.25
CA ALA A 130 9.72 13.30 -2.58
C ALA A 130 8.84 13.21 -1.33
N SER A 131 7.66 12.60 -1.41
CA SER A 131 6.77 12.45 -0.26
C SER A 131 7.38 11.58 0.83
N PHE A 132 8.08 10.50 0.47
CA PHE A 132 8.82 9.65 1.42
C PHE A 132 9.90 10.45 2.16
N VAL A 133 10.73 11.19 1.42
CA VAL A 133 11.81 12.02 1.99
C VAL A 133 11.25 13.12 2.88
N ILE A 134 10.21 13.82 2.42
CA ILE A 134 9.56 14.88 3.21
C ILE A 134 8.99 14.29 4.49
N THR A 135 8.24 13.18 4.40
CA THR A 135 7.58 12.57 5.57
C THR A 135 8.61 12.14 6.60
N PHE A 136 9.57 11.29 6.23
CA PHE A 136 10.47 10.70 7.22
C PHE A 136 11.67 11.59 7.54
N GLY A 137 12.29 12.20 6.52
CA GLY A 137 13.40 13.12 6.70
C GLY A 137 12.96 14.44 7.33
N GLY A 138 11.89 15.06 6.81
CA GLY A 138 11.33 16.27 7.39
C GLY A 138 10.74 16.05 8.78
N GLY A 139 10.07 14.92 9.00
CA GLY A 139 9.54 14.57 10.33
C GLY A 139 10.65 14.34 11.36
N ALA A 140 11.75 13.67 10.97
CA ALA A 140 12.92 13.52 11.85
C ALA A 140 13.59 14.86 12.18
N ALA A 141 13.74 15.75 11.18
CA ALA A 141 14.27 17.09 11.41
C ALA A 141 13.38 17.92 12.35
N LEU A 142 12.06 17.84 12.18
CA LEU A 142 11.10 18.53 13.04
C LEU A 142 11.13 17.99 14.47
N ALA A 143 11.22 16.67 14.64
CA ALA A 143 11.35 16.06 15.95
C ALA A 143 12.68 16.44 16.63
N ALA A 144 13.79 16.47 15.88
CA ALA A 144 15.07 16.94 16.38
C ALA A 144 15.01 18.41 16.83
N ALA A 145 14.38 19.28 16.04
CA ALA A 145 14.17 20.68 16.41
C ALA A 145 13.38 20.79 17.73
N ILE A 146 12.23 20.11 17.84
CA ILE A 146 11.41 20.10 19.06
C ILE A 146 12.22 19.60 20.27
N HIS A 147 13.00 18.53 20.09
CA HIS A 147 13.82 17.95 21.16
C HIS A 147 14.89 18.92 21.68
N LEU A 148 15.47 19.72 20.77
CA LEU A 148 16.58 20.63 21.08
C LEU A 148 16.10 21.99 21.60
N THR A 149 14.94 22.48 21.15
CA THR A 149 14.49 23.84 21.44
C THR A 149 13.38 23.92 22.47
N THR A 150 12.77 22.78 22.88
CA THR A 150 11.60 22.77 23.76
C THR A 150 11.75 21.76 24.91
N PRO A 151 11.01 21.94 26.02
CA PRO A 151 10.96 20.94 27.09
C PRO A 151 10.17 19.66 26.70
N ALA A 152 9.52 19.63 25.54
CA ALA A 152 8.67 18.51 25.09
C ALA A 152 9.47 17.32 24.51
N LYS A 153 10.51 16.87 25.23
CA LYS A 153 11.42 15.82 24.79
C LYS A 153 10.73 14.47 24.56
N ALA A 154 9.79 14.11 25.44
CA ALA A 154 9.03 12.88 25.33
C ALA A 154 8.15 12.84 24.07
N TYR A 155 7.56 13.99 23.70
CA TYR A 155 6.79 14.12 22.45
C TYR A 155 7.70 13.94 21.23
N ALA A 156 8.84 14.61 21.20
CA ALA A 156 9.81 14.44 20.10
C ALA A 156 10.30 12.99 19.96
N GLN A 157 10.57 12.30 21.07
CA GLN A 157 10.96 10.89 21.07
C GLN A 157 9.83 10.00 20.54
N GLY A 158 8.59 10.25 20.96
CA GLY A 158 7.42 9.52 20.46
C GLY A 158 7.17 9.73 18.97
N LEU A 159 7.33 10.96 18.50
CA LEU A 159 7.26 11.31 17.08
C LEU A 159 8.30 10.55 16.25
N ILE A 160 9.57 10.52 16.71
CA ILE A 160 10.64 9.74 16.06
C ILE A 160 10.32 8.25 16.07
N ALA A 161 9.86 7.71 17.20
CA ALA A 161 9.52 6.29 17.33
C ALA A 161 8.41 5.89 16.35
N MET A 162 7.32 6.66 16.29
CA MET A 162 6.21 6.42 15.37
C MET A 162 6.65 6.51 13.91
N LEU A 163 7.36 7.59 13.52
CA LEU A 163 7.84 7.77 12.16
C LEU A 163 8.88 6.72 11.77
N GLY A 164 9.74 6.30 12.70
CA GLY A 164 10.71 5.22 12.49
C GLY A 164 10.03 3.87 12.24
N TRP A 165 8.99 3.55 13.00
CA TRP A 165 8.17 2.35 12.78
C TRP A 165 7.45 2.40 11.42
N ALA A 166 6.80 3.52 11.11
CA ALA A 166 6.14 3.73 9.82
C ALA A 166 7.13 3.62 8.64
N ALA A 167 8.33 4.19 8.77
CA ALA A 167 9.40 4.09 7.77
C ALA A 167 9.84 2.64 7.57
N LEU A 168 9.97 1.86 8.66
CA LEU A 168 10.30 0.44 8.60
C LEU A 168 9.20 -0.35 7.88
N CYS A 169 7.93 -0.12 8.22
CA CYS A 169 6.77 -0.73 7.57
C CYS A 169 6.75 -0.42 6.05
N CYS A 170 6.93 0.85 5.68
CA CYS A 170 7.04 1.26 4.28
C CYS A 170 8.24 0.58 3.59
N ALA A 171 9.40 0.51 4.26
CA ALA A 171 10.59 -0.13 3.71
C ALA A 171 10.37 -1.63 3.45
N VAL A 172 9.67 -2.35 4.34
CA VAL A 172 9.31 -3.77 4.13
C VAL A 172 8.48 -3.93 2.86
N ILE A 173 7.45 -3.10 2.68
CA ILE A 173 6.58 -3.10 1.50
C ILE A 173 7.39 -2.78 0.24
N LEU A 174 8.19 -1.71 0.27
CA LEU A 174 8.98 -1.24 -0.87
C LEU A 174 10.07 -2.25 -1.26
N ILE A 175 10.86 -2.73 -0.31
CA ILE A 175 11.92 -3.72 -0.57
C ILE A 175 11.29 -5.01 -1.09
N GLY A 176 10.20 -5.48 -0.49
CA GLY A 176 9.49 -6.67 -0.95
C GLY A 176 8.95 -6.52 -2.37
N THR A 177 8.41 -5.34 -2.70
CA THR A 177 7.83 -5.02 -4.02
C THR A 177 8.90 -4.83 -5.09
N LEU A 178 10.01 -4.17 -4.74
CA LEU A 178 11.11 -3.94 -5.66
C LEU A 178 11.91 -5.22 -5.89
N ARG A 179 12.15 -6.03 -4.85
CA ARG A 179 12.98 -7.25 -4.94
C ARG A 179 12.29 -8.45 -5.57
N ARG A 180 10.95 -8.49 -5.63
CA ARG A 180 10.21 -9.63 -6.18
C ARG A 180 10.56 -9.90 -7.66
N PRO A 181 10.64 -11.17 -8.10
CA PRO A 181 10.82 -11.52 -9.51
C PRO A 181 9.62 -11.03 -10.35
N VAL A 182 9.83 -10.83 -11.65
CA VAL A 182 8.77 -10.42 -12.59
C VAL A 182 7.98 -11.67 -12.95
N TYR A 183 6.70 -11.70 -12.58
CA TYR A 183 5.79 -12.79 -12.92
C TYR A 183 4.98 -12.40 -14.16
N ALA A 184 5.34 -12.96 -15.31
CA ALA A 184 4.73 -12.64 -16.59
C ALA A 184 4.89 -13.81 -17.58
N GLU A 185 3.85 -14.09 -18.36
CA GLU A 185 3.86 -15.03 -19.48
C GLU A 185 4.19 -14.32 -20.80
N ASP A 186 3.75 -13.06 -20.92
CA ASP A 186 3.88 -12.22 -22.10
C ASP A 186 4.14 -10.75 -21.72
N THR A 187 4.27 -9.88 -22.74
CA THR A 187 4.51 -8.44 -22.56
C THR A 187 3.36 -7.72 -21.84
N ALA A 188 2.11 -8.16 -22.05
CA ALA A 188 0.93 -7.63 -21.37
C ALA A 188 0.93 -7.98 -19.87
N SER A 189 1.24 -9.23 -19.52
CA SER A 189 1.40 -9.66 -18.13
C SER A 189 2.55 -8.95 -17.43
N ALA A 190 3.63 -8.63 -18.15
CA ALA A 190 4.74 -7.84 -17.62
C ALA A 190 4.34 -6.38 -17.33
N ALA A 191 3.51 -5.78 -18.19
CA ALA A 191 2.95 -4.46 -17.95
C ALA A 191 2.03 -4.46 -16.72
N VAL A 192 1.20 -5.50 -16.54
CA VAL A 192 0.37 -5.65 -15.35
C VAL A 192 1.23 -5.88 -14.09
N ASP A 193 2.29 -6.69 -14.14
CA ASP A 193 3.19 -6.84 -12.98
C ASP A 193 3.78 -5.49 -12.55
N THR A 194 4.16 -4.66 -13.52
CA THR A 194 4.68 -3.32 -13.28
C THR A 194 3.64 -2.43 -12.61
N GLU A 195 2.41 -2.39 -13.12
CA GLU A 195 1.31 -1.64 -12.50
C GLU A 195 0.99 -2.14 -11.08
N LEU A 196 1.00 -3.45 -10.86
CA LEU A 196 0.82 -4.03 -9.53
C LEU A 196 1.97 -3.64 -8.57
N ARG A 197 3.20 -3.44 -9.04
CA ARG A 197 4.30 -2.93 -8.19
C ARG A 197 4.06 -1.48 -7.79
N VAL A 198 3.50 -0.69 -8.69
CA VAL A 198 3.15 0.70 -8.39
C VAL A 198 2.03 0.73 -7.35
N LEU A 199 0.97 -0.07 -7.52
CA LEU A 199 -0.11 -0.20 -6.53
C LEU A 199 0.40 -0.66 -5.17
N ASP A 200 1.28 -1.67 -5.12
CA ASP A 200 1.85 -2.16 -3.87
C ASP A 200 2.75 -1.09 -3.21
N SER A 201 3.45 -0.28 -3.99
CA SER A 201 4.24 0.85 -3.46
C SER A 201 3.34 1.96 -2.93
N GLN A 202 2.21 2.24 -3.59
CA GLN A 202 1.23 3.22 -3.14
C GLN A 202 0.42 2.75 -1.93
N ALA A 203 0.36 1.45 -1.66
CA ALA A 203 -0.21 0.93 -0.42
C ALA A 203 0.60 1.36 0.81
N ALA A 204 1.88 1.68 0.65
CA ALA A 204 2.66 2.40 1.65
C ALA A 204 2.44 3.90 1.39
N VAL A 205 1.55 4.54 2.13
CA VAL A 205 1.14 5.95 1.90
C VAL A 205 1.93 6.87 2.84
N PRO A 206 3.12 7.39 2.47
CA PRO A 206 4.02 7.98 3.45
C PRO A 206 3.43 9.26 4.06
N GLY A 207 2.87 10.15 3.23
CA GLY A 207 2.31 11.41 3.70
C GLY A 207 1.08 11.27 4.60
N PHE A 208 0.48 10.07 4.71
CA PHE A 208 -0.59 9.82 5.67
C PHE A 208 -0.09 9.92 7.11
N TYR A 209 1.12 9.43 7.40
CA TYR A 209 1.73 9.51 8.74
C TYR A 209 1.99 10.95 9.18
N ALA A 210 2.26 11.84 8.23
CA ALA A 210 2.42 13.26 8.52
C ALA A 210 1.12 13.90 9.05
N VAL A 211 -0.04 13.42 8.58
CA VAL A 211 -1.36 13.88 9.03
C VAL A 211 -1.72 13.30 10.40
N ILE A 212 -1.36 12.03 10.67
CA ILE A 212 -1.61 11.39 11.97
C ILE A 212 -1.02 12.21 13.13
N ILE A 213 0.12 12.88 12.92
CA ILE A 213 0.76 13.72 13.94
C ILE A 213 -0.14 14.88 14.38
N LEU A 214 -1.04 15.35 13.52
CA LEU A 214 -2.01 16.38 13.87
C LEU A 214 -3.14 15.86 14.76
N TYR A 215 -3.30 14.54 14.89
CA TYR A 215 -4.32 13.93 15.76
C TYR A 215 -4.07 14.27 17.24
N ASP A 216 -2.81 14.22 17.68
CA ASP A 216 -2.41 14.61 19.06
C ASP A 216 -2.88 16.02 19.39
N ARG A 217 -2.87 16.93 18.41
CA ARG A 217 -3.35 18.31 18.60
C ARG A 217 -4.85 18.38 18.85
N ILE A 218 -5.65 17.54 18.19
CA ILE A 218 -7.11 17.51 18.27
C ILE A 218 -7.56 16.93 19.62
N VAL A 219 -6.87 15.88 20.09
CA VAL A 219 -7.20 15.19 21.35
C VAL A 219 -6.67 15.94 22.58
N GLY A 220 -5.91 17.03 22.39
CA GLY A 220 -5.47 17.92 23.46
C GLY A 220 -4.11 17.57 24.06
N ASP A 221 -3.31 16.78 23.34
CA ASP A 221 -2.01 16.31 23.79
C ASP A 221 -0.90 17.37 23.68
N ARG A 222 0.24 17.01 24.29
CA ARG A 222 1.48 17.74 24.66
C ARG A 222 2.26 18.40 23.51
N VAL A 223 1.60 18.80 22.42
CA VAL A 223 2.22 19.48 21.28
C VAL A 223 2.70 20.88 21.69
N PRO A 224 3.98 21.22 21.48
CA PRO A 224 4.48 22.58 21.75
C PRO A 224 3.73 23.60 20.88
N GLY A 225 3.09 24.59 21.51
CA GLY A 225 2.25 25.57 20.82
C GLY A 225 3.00 26.30 19.68
N GLU A 226 4.28 26.63 19.91
CA GLU A 226 5.16 27.31 18.96
C GLU A 226 5.48 26.48 17.69
N PHE A 227 5.35 25.15 17.75
CA PHE A 227 5.58 24.26 16.60
C PHE A 227 4.31 23.92 15.82
N THR A 228 3.14 24.39 16.25
CA THR A 228 1.85 24.07 15.61
C THR A 228 1.82 24.43 14.13
N GLY A 229 2.25 25.65 13.79
CA GLY A 229 2.28 26.10 12.38
C GLY A 229 3.23 25.27 11.53
N TRP A 230 4.39 24.90 12.09
CA TRP A 230 5.38 24.05 11.43
C TRP A 230 4.86 22.63 11.17
N LEU A 231 4.17 22.04 12.14
CA LEU A 231 3.54 20.72 12.02
C LEU A 231 2.46 20.70 10.94
N ILE A 232 1.61 21.74 10.87
CA ILE A 232 0.60 21.88 9.83
C ILE A 232 1.25 22.02 8.45
N ALA A 233 2.24 22.91 8.31
CA ALA A 233 2.95 23.10 7.04
C ALA A 233 3.62 21.81 6.56
N TYR A 234 4.27 21.09 7.49
CA TYR A 234 4.85 19.77 7.24
C TYR A 234 3.81 18.74 6.78
N ALA A 235 2.68 18.63 7.48
CA ALA A 235 1.61 17.70 7.12
C ALA A 235 1.02 18.00 5.74
N VAL A 236 0.76 19.28 5.45
CA VAL A 236 0.27 19.73 4.14
C VAL A 236 1.26 19.40 3.03
N LEU A 237 2.56 19.63 3.25
CA LEU A 237 3.60 19.34 2.26
C LEU A 237 3.75 17.83 2.01
N ALA A 238 3.84 17.04 3.08
CA ALA A 238 4.01 15.58 3.00
C ALA A 238 2.79 14.90 2.38
N PHE A 239 1.59 15.26 2.83
CA PHE A 239 0.34 14.70 2.32
C PHE A 239 0.03 15.21 0.91
N GLY A 240 0.23 16.51 0.65
CA GLY A 240 0.02 17.10 -0.67
C GLY A 240 0.90 16.45 -1.73
N THR A 241 2.18 16.18 -1.43
CA THR A 241 3.07 15.45 -2.35
C THR A 241 2.64 14.00 -2.56
N THR A 242 2.13 13.31 -1.53
CA THR A 242 1.51 11.98 -1.69
C THR A 242 0.31 12.05 -2.64
N VAL A 243 -0.62 12.99 -2.41
CA VAL A 243 -1.85 13.14 -3.21
C VAL A 243 -1.52 13.44 -4.67
N ILE A 244 -0.56 14.31 -4.94
CA ILE A 244 -0.09 14.59 -6.31
C ILE A 244 0.49 13.32 -6.95
N GLY A 245 1.27 12.54 -6.21
CA GLY A 245 1.81 11.26 -6.67
C GLY A 245 0.73 10.26 -7.05
N VAL A 246 -0.26 10.07 -6.18
CA VAL A 246 -1.42 9.19 -6.40
C VAL A 246 -2.25 9.67 -7.59
N TRP A 247 -2.54 10.96 -7.67
CA TRP A 247 -3.32 11.53 -8.76
C TRP A 247 -2.63 11.39 -10.12
N ARG A 248 -1.31 11.67 -10.20
CA ARG A 248 -0.55 11.45 -11.43
C ARG A 248 -0.49 9.98 -11.82
N HIS A 249 -0.49 9.07 -10.86
CA HIS A 249 -0.57 7.64 -11.16
C HIS A 249 -1.92 7.25 -11.76
N HIS A 250 -3.03 7.76 -11.21
CA HIS A 250 -4.36 7.52 -11.79
C HIS A 250 -4.51 8.04 -13.22
N ARG A 251 -3.61 8.93 -13.67
CA ARG A 251 -3.55 9.45 -15.04
C ARG A 251 -2.53 8.75 -15.94
N ARG A 252 -1.92 7.63 -15.50
CA ARG A 252 -0.97 6.88 -16.34
C ARG A 252 -1.66 6.29 -17.59
N PRO A 253 -0.92 6.10 -18.69
CA PRO A 253 -1.47 5.59 -19.95
C PRO A 253 -2.18 4.24 -19.78
N ALA A 254 -3.08 3.95 -20.71
CA ALA A 254 -3.72 2.64 -20.83
C ALA A 254 -2.67 1.51 -20.94
N LEU A 255 -3.03 0.33 -20.46
CA LEU A 255 -2.22 -0.88 -20.60
C LEU A 255 -1.96 -1.17 -22.10
N PRO A 256 -0.81 -1.73 -22.47
CA PRO A 256 -0.50 -2.03 -23.87
C PRO A 256 -1.48 -3.07 -24.44
N PRO A 257 -1.69 -3.14 -25.77
CA PRO A 257 -2.47 -4.22 -26.37
C PRO A 257 -1.86 -5.59 -26.03
N GLY A 258 -2.71 -6.58 -25.75
CA GLY A 258 -2.27 -7.96 -25.48
C GLY A 258 -3.40 -8.86 -24.97
N ASP A 259 -3.07 -10.10 -24.63
CA ASP A 259 -4.04 -11.07 -24.12
C ASP A 259 -4.23 -10.90 -22.60
N TYR A 260 -5.40 -10.41 -22.22
CA TYR A 260 -5.78 -10.21 -20.82
C TYR A 260 -6.80 -11.25 -20.34
N GLY A 261 -7.14 -12.23 -21.18
CA GLY A 261 -8.21 -13.19 -20.94
C GLY A 261 -9.14 -13.34 -22.13
N THR A 262 -10.25 -14.04 -21.93
CA THR A 262 -11.19 -14.30 -23.02
C THR A 262 -11.96 -13.02 -23.39
N PRO A 263 -12.08 -12.68 -24.68
CA PRO A 263 -12.86 -11.53 -25.10
C PRO A 263 -14.34 -11.75 -24.74
N ILE A 264 -15.07 -10.64 -24.54
CA ILE A 264 -16.52 -10.69 -24.43
C ILE A 264 -17.03 -11.32 -25.73
N ARG A 265 -17.62 -12.52 -25.67
CA ARG A 265 -18.24 -13.12 -26.85
C ARG A 265 -19.27 -12.10 -27.36
N PRO A 266 -19.19 -11.65 -28.63
CA PRO A 266 -20.27 -10.87 -29.19
C PRO A 266 -21.53 -11.72 -29.02
N VAL A 267 -22.58 -11.11 -28.45
CA VAL A 267 -23.92 -11.69 -28.48
C VAL A 267 -24.22 -11.88 -29.95
N LEU A 268 -24.07 -13.11 -30.46
CA LEU A 268 -24.42 -13.42 -31.83
C LEU A 268 -25.82 -12.90 -32.05
N ASP A 269 -25.95 -12.06 -33.07
CA ASP A 269 -27.20 -11.50 -33.55
C ASP A 269 -28.30 -12.55 -33.39
N ARG A 270 -29.31 -12.23 -32.60
CA ARG A 270 -30.60 -12.91 -32.67
C ARG A 270 -31.22 -12.48 -33.99
N SER A 271 -30.71 -12.98 -35.11
CA SER A 271 -31.46 -13.06 -36.35
C SER A 271 -32.58 -14.08 -36.11
N PHE A 272 -33.73 -13.56 -35.69
CA PHE A 272 -35.02 -14.17 -35.95
C PHE A 272 -35.43 -13.87 -37.39
#